data_AF-A0A6V7XUG9-F1
#
_entry.id   AF-A0A6V7XUG9-F1
#
_cell.length_a   1.000
_cell.length_b   1.000
_cell.length_c   1.000
_cell.angle_alpha   90.00
_cell.angle_beta   90.00
_cell.angle_gamma   90.00
#
_symmetry.space_group_name_H-M   'P 1'
#
loop_
_entity.id
_entity.type
_entity.pdbx_description
1 polymer ?
#
loop_
_entity_poly.entity_id
_entity_poly.type
_entity_poly.pdbx_seq_one_letter_code
_entity_poly.pdbx_strand_id
1 'polypeptide(L)'
;MSPTTSQRPLYALWDESIILNTIRYLGSFVGLISNFFLIFLVFYSKSLRKSQYTWYMILLSFADILIAFGHFIRTTYIINASSKGILLYSRLICVWINTPMGMGFTATRIAVLAIAADRCYMVINPLKYKWKANLKLILIVFTIQIISIAADTFTKVYGGDNITPITMCSMGAASAPMSSWFGQFYSNSCLALLFLIYIPFLILYLKINSSQNTLSTSNHWRRQLEVTVTTIWILFLYGFLWGGSFGAIFYANYTDNPKLVSGYITYIFGFYQQCVHQQVSLFI
;
A
#
# COMPACT_ATOMS: atom_id res chain seq x y z
N MET A 1 -24.03 -35.69 -21.27
CA MET A 1 -22.94 -34.85 -20.72
C MET A 1 -23.38 -34.40 -19.34
N SER A 2 -22.81 -35.01 -18.30
CA SER A 2 -22.99 -34.59 -16.91
C SER A 2 -22.42 -33.18 -16.74
N PRO A 3 -23.11 -32.26 -16.04
CA PRO A 3 -22.51 -31.00 -15.67
C PRO A 3 -21.43 -31.32 -14.66
N THR A 4 -20.17 -31.25 -15.05
CA THR A 4 -19.05 -31.21 -14.11
C THR A 4 -19.19 -29.93 -13.32
N THR A 5 -19.92 -29.99 -12.21
CA THR A 5 -19.89 -29.03 -11.11
C THR A 5 -18.48 -29.03 -10.51
N SER A 6 -17.55 -28.41 -11.24
CA SER A 6 -16.34 -27.85 -10.65
C SER A 6 -16.81 -26.83 -9.62
N GLN A 7 -16.86 -27.24 -8.35
CA GLN A 7 -17.10 -26.31 -7.26
C GLN A 7 -16.06 -25.20 -7.35
N ARG A 8 -16.51 -24.00 -7.72
CA ARG A 8 -15.62 -22.83 -7.74
C ARG A 8 -15.10 -22.61 -6.33
N PRO A 9 -13.80 -22.32 -6.18
CA PRO A 9 -13.24 -22.11 -4.87
C PRO A 9 -13.89 -20.90 -4.21
N LEU A 10 -14.12 -20.98 -2.90
CA LEU A 10 -14.85 -19.97 -2.11
C LEU A 10 -14.29 -18.55 -2.29
N TYR A 11 -12.98 -18.40 -2.42
CA TYR A 11 -12.33 -17.11 -2.65
C TYR A 11 -12.72 -16.45 -3.99
N ALA A 12 -13.00 -17.24 -5.03
CA ALA A 12 -13.45 -16.73 -6.33
C ALA A 12 -14.90 -16.23 -6.25
N LEU A 13 -15.75 -16.94 -5.49
CA LEU A 13 -17.12 -16.51 -5.19
C LEU A 13 -17.15 -15.21 -4.39
N TRP A 14 -16.17 -14.99 -3.51
CA TRP A 14 -16.07 -13.76 -2.73
C TRP A 14 -15.53 -12.59 -3.56
N ASP A 15 -14.54 -12.84 -4.41
CA ASP A 15 -13.99 -11.81 -5.29
C ASP A 15 -15.02 -11.33 -6.34
N GLU A 16 -15.95 -12.21 -6.73
CA GLU A 16 -17.08 -11.89 -7.62
C GLU A 16 -18.33 -11.40 -6.87
N SER A 17 -18.33 -11.39 -5.52
CA SER A 17 -19.49 -10.97 -4.74
C SER A 17 -19.86 -9.50 -5.00
N ILE A 18 -21.12 -9.27 -5.40
CA ILE A 18 -21.64 -7.93 -5.71
C ILE A 18 -21.55 -7.02 -4.48
N ILE A 19 -21.87 -7.52 -3.30
CA ILE A 19 -21.83 -6.75 -2.05
C ILE A 19 -20.40 -6.29 -1.76
N LEU A 20 -19.43 -7.21 -1.86
CA LEU A 20 -18.03 -6.90 -1.57
C LEU A 20 -17.42 -5.95 -2.59
N ASN A 21 -17.78 -6.12 -3.86
CA ASN A 21 -17.40 -5.20 -4.91
C ASN A 21 -18.03 -3.82 -4.73
N THR A 22 -19.30 -3.72 -4.36
CA THR A 22 -19.96 -2.43 -4.07
C THR A 22 -19.25 -1.69 -2.93
N ILE A 23 -18.90 -2.41 -1.87
CA ILE A 23 -18.17 -1.88 -0.72
C ILE A 23 -16.77 -1.37 -1.14
N ARG A 24 -16.02 -2.14 -1.94
CA ARG A 24 -14.73 -1.73 -2.52
C ARG A 24 -14.87 -0.49 -3.43
N TYR A 25 -15.97 -0.40 -4.17
CA TYR A 25 -16.26 0.73 -5.04
C TYR A 25 -16.45 2.03 -4.24
N LEU A 26 -17.22 1.97 -3.15
CA LEU A 26 -17.38 3.09 -2.23
C LEU A 26 -16.04 3.49 -1.59
N GLY A 27 -15.28 2.52 -1.07
CA GLY A 27 -13.94 2.79 -0.50
C GLY A 27 -12.99 3.46 -1.50
N SER A 28 -13.02 3.00 -2.75
CA SER A 28 -12.23 3.59 -3.85
C SER A 28 -12.66 5.01 -4.17
N PHE A 29 -13.96 5.28 -4.19
CA PHE A 29 -14.49 6.62 -4.44
C PHE A 29 -14.06 7.62 -3.35
N VAL A 30 -14.23 7.24 -2.08
CA VAL A 30 -13.77 8.08 -0.96
C VAL A 30 -12.25 8.26 -1.02
N GLY A 31 -11.50 7.19 -1.31
CA GLY A 31 -10.04 7.22 -1.43
C GLY A 31 -9.54 8.17 -2.52
N LEU A 32 -10.22 8.22 -3.67
CA LEU A 32 -9.93 9.17 -4.73
C LEU A 32 -10.18 10.61 -4.25
N ILE A 33 -11.38 10.90 -3.73
CA ILE A 33 -11.76 12.25 -3.30
C ILE A 33 -10.81 12.77 -2.22
N SER A 34 -10.54 11.97 -1.17
CA SER A 34 -9.69 12.40 -0.06
C SER A 34 -8.26 12.71 -0.52
N ASN A 35 -7.68 11.87 -1.38
CA ASN A 35 -6.31 12.08 -1.84
C ASN A 35 -6.20 13.20 -2.88
N PHE A 36 -7.18 13.38 -3.76
CA PHE A 36 -7.23 14.55 -4.64
C PHE A 36 -7.35 15.85 -3.84
N PHE A 37 -8.16 15.85 -2.78
CA PHE A 37 -8.30 17.00 -1.89
C PHE A 37 -6.98 17.34 -1.18
N LEU A 38 -6.23 16.35 -0.69
CA LEU A 38 -4.91 16.56 -0.08
C LEU A 38 -3.91 17.17 -1.06
N ILE A 39 -3.84 16.63 -2.28
CA ILE A 39 -2.99 17.16 -3.33
C ILE A 39 -3.39 18.61 -3.65
N PHE A 40 -4.68 18.88 -3.83
CA PHE A 40 -5.21 20.22 -4.05
C PHE A 40 -4.80 21.19 -2.93
N LEU A 41 -4.94 20.80 -1.67
CA LEU A 41 -4.62 21.62 -0.50
C LEU A 41 -3.13 22.00 -0.48
N VAL A 42 -2.25 21.05 -0.78
CA VAL A 42 -0.80 21.30 -0.86
C VAL A 42 -0.46 22.24 -2.02
N PHE A 43 -1.09 22.08 -3.18
CA PHE A 43 -0.84 22.97 -4.33
C PHE A 43 -1.40 24.37 -4.13
N TYR A 44 -2.54 24.49 -3.44
CA TYR A 44 -3.17 25.76 -3.10
C TYR A 44 -2.33 26.55 -2.08
N SER A 45 -1.84 25.88 -1.03
CA SER A 45 -1.06 26.55 0.01
C SER A 45 0.44 26.57 -0.28
N LYS A 46 0.97 27.73 -0.68
CA LYS A 46 2.42 27.94 -0.87
C LYS A 46 3.25 27.65 0.39
N SER A 47 2.66 27.78 1.57
CA SER A 47 3.34 27.55 2.85
C SER A 47 3.72 26.09 3.05
N LEU A 48 2.82 25.17 2.69
CA LEU A 48 3.00 23.73 2.88
C LEU A 48 4.10 23.16 1.98
N ARG A 49 4.26 23.68 0.75
CA ARG A 49 5.27 23.23 -0.22
C ARG A 49 6.72 23.48 0.20
N LYS A 50 6.95 24.24 1.28
CA LYS A 50 8.29 24.54 1.80
C LYS A 50 8.92 23.35 2.53
N SER A 51 8.11 22.42 3.05
CA SER A 51 8.59 21.28 3.81
C SER A 51 8.87 20.08 2.90
N GLN A 52 9.97 19.37 3.18
CA GLN A 52 10.31 18.12 2.49
C GLN A 52 9.23 17.06 2.68
N TYR A 53 8.72 16.97 3.90
CA TYR A 53 7.69 16.01 4.28
C TYR A 53 6.43 16.11 3.43
N THR A 54 5.99 17.34 3.14
CA THR A 54 4.79 17.60 2.34
C THR A 54 4.93 17.05 0.92
N TRP A 55 6.12 17.04 0.34
CA TRP A 55 6.35 16.43 -0.96
C TRP A 55 6.24 14.90 -0.91
N TYR A 56 6.75 14.25 0.15
CA TYR A 56 6.53 12.82 0.33
C TYR A 56 5.06 12.47 0.56
N MET A 57 4.31 13.34 1.24
CA MET A 57 2.86 13.19 1.37
C MET A 57 2.14 13.28 0.02
N ILE A 58 2.55 14.18 -0.88
CA ILE A 58 2.01 14.21 -2.25
C ILE A 58 2.31 12.89 -2.98
N LEU A 59 3.53 12.36 -2.87
CA LEU A 59 3.90 11.09 -3.50
C LEU A 59 3.07 9.91 -2.95
N LEU A 60 2.80 9.91 -1.65
CA LEU A 60 1.93 8.93 -1.00
C LEU A 60 0.48 9.06 -1.49
N SER A 61 -0.08 10.28 -1.49
CA SER A 61 -1.43 10.52 -1.98
C SER A 61 -1.60 10.17 -3.46
N PHE A 62 -0.58 10.40 -4.29
CA PHE A 62 -0.60 9.96 -5.69
C PHE A 62 -0.61 8.43 -5.81
N ALA A 63 0.19 7.74 -4.99
CA ALA A 63 0.16 6.27 -4.93
C ALA A 63 -1.22 5.75 -4.51
N ASP A 64 -1.84 6.38 -3.51
CA ASP A 64 -3.16 5.98 -3.02
C ASP A 64 -4.27 6.28 -4.05
N ILE A 65 -4.14 7.33 -4.86
CA ILE A 65 -5.01 7.57 -6.02
C ILE A 65 -4.88 6.44 -7.04
N LEU A 66 -3.67 5.96 -7.34
CA LEU A 66 -3.46 4.82 -8.25
C LEU A 66 -4.10 3.54 -7.71
N ILE A 67 -3.98 3.27 -6.40
CA ILE A 67 -4.64 2.14 -5.73
C ILE A 67 -6.16 2.26 -5.87
N ALA A 68 -6.72 3.41 -5.49
CA ALA A 68 -8.15 3.65 -5.54
C ALA A 68 -8.72 3.57 -6.98
N PHE A 69 -8.00 4.14 -7.95
CA PHE A 69 -8.35 4.06 -9.36
C PHE A 69 -8.29 2.62 -9.89
N GLY A 70 -7.26 1.85 -9.50
CA GLY A 70 -7.15 0.44 -9.86
C GLY A 70 -8.29 -0.41 -9.31
N HIS A 71 -8.68 -0.20 -8.04
CA HIS A 71 -9.86 -0.84 -7.47
C HIS A 71 -11.14 -0.44 -8.21
N PHE A 72 -11.30 0.85 -8.53
CA PHE A 72 -12.46 1.34 -9.28
C PHE A 72 -12.61 0.66 -10.64
N ILE A 73 -11.54 0.60 -11.45
CA ILE A 73 -11.58 -0.07 -12.77
C ILE A 73 -11.89 -1.55 -12.61
N ARG A 74 -11.16 -2.24 -11.72
CA ARG A 74 -11.33 -3.68 -11.50
C ARG A 74 -12.76 -4.01 -11.08
N THR A 75 -13.28 -3.31 -10.09
CA THR A 75 -14.63 -3.55 -9.60
C THR A 75 -15.67 -3.27 -10.67
N THR A 76 -15.54 -2.17 -11.41
CA THR A 76 -16.44 -1.86 -12.54
C THR A 76 -16.45 -3.00 -13.57
N TYR A 77 -15.27 -3.52 -13.90
CA TYR A 77 -15.12 -4.63 -14.84
C TYR A 77 -15.77 -5.92 -14.33
N ILE A 78 -15.56 -6.29 -13.07
CA ILE A 78 -16.13 -7.51 -12.48
C ILE A 78 -17.67 -7.42 -12.42
N ILE A 79 -18.23 -6.28 -12.00
CA ILE A 79 -19.69 -6.08 -11.96
C ILE A 79 -20.27 -6.20 -13.38
N ASN A 80 -19.64 -5.56 -14.38
CA ASN A 80 -20.11 -5.62 -15.77
C ASN A 80 -19.99 -7.04 -16.35
N ALA A 81 -18.88 -7.73 -16.11
CA ALA A 81 -18.67 -9.10 -16.55
C ALA A 81 -19.67 -10.08 -15.92
N SER A 82 -19.93 -9.92 -14.62
CA SER A 82 -20.95 -10.69 -13.89
C SER A 82 -22.34 -10.45 -14.48
N SER A 83 -22.70 -9.20 -14.77
CA SER A 83 -24.00 -8.86 -15.37
C SER A 83 -24.22 -9.49 -16.76
N LYS A 84 -23.12 -9.77 -17.49
CA LYS A 84 -23.12 -10.41 -18.81
C LYS A 84 -22.92 -11.93 -18.76
N GLY A 85 -22.81 -12.53 -17.57
CA GLY A 85 -22.54 -13.95 -17.42
C GLY A 85 -21.18 -14.40 -17.95
N ILE A 86 -20.18 -13.51 -18.01
CA ILE A 86 -18.82 -13.85 -18.44
C ILE A 86 -18.11 -14.58 -17.30
N LEU A 87 -17.66 -15.81 -17.55
CA LEU A 87 -17.04 -16.69 -16.55
C LEU A 87 -15.56 -16.98 -16.82
N LEU A 88 -15.08 -16.56 -17.99
CA LEU A 88 -13.71 -16.70 -18.46
C LEU A 88 -13.20 -15.34 -18.89
N TYR A 89 -12.06 -14.95 -18.32
CA TYR A 89 -11.44 -13.66 -18.57
C TYR A 89 -10.18 -13.82 -19.39
N SER A 90 -9.88 -12.86 -20.26
CA SER A 90 -8.58 -12.78 -20.91
C SER A 90 -7.51 -12.38 -19.89
N ARG A 91 -6.41 -13.14 -19.85
CA ARG A 91 -5.27 -12.89 -18.96
C ARG A 91 -4.73 -11.47 -19.13
N LEU A 92 -4.52 -11.03 -20.38
CA LEU A 92 -3.98 -9.71 -20.69
C LEU A 92 -4.87 -8.57 -20.20
N ILE A 93 -6.19 -8.68 -20.41
CA ILE A 93 -7.15 -7.68 -19.94
C ILE A 93 -7.10 -7.58 -18.42
N CYS A 94 -7.05 -8.72 -17.74
CA CYS A 94 -6.96 -8.75 -16.28
C CYS A 94 -5.64 -8.21 -15.74
N VAL A 95 -4.52 -8.41 -16.45
CA VAL A 95 -3.24 -7.77 -16.09
C VAL A 95 -3.40 -6.25 -16.16
N TRP A 96 -3.85 -5.70 -17.29
CA TRP A 96 -3.97 -4.24 -17.48
C TRP A 96 -4.94 -3.57 -16.52
N ILE A 97 -6.09 -4.20 -16.27
CA ILE A 97 -7.08 -3.68 -15.32
C ILE A 97 -6.52 -3.61 -13.89
N ASN A 98 -5.68 -4.56 -13.53
CA ASN A 98 -5.08 -4.60 -12.20
C ASN A 98 -3.76 -3.80 -12.10
N THR A 99 -3.11 -3.48 -13.23
CA THR A 99 -1.83 -2.77 -13.25
C THR A 99 -1.82 -1.49 -12.40
N PRO A 100 -2.80 -0.56 -12.51
CA PRO A 100 -2.81 0.68 -11.72
C PRO A 100 -2.73 0.43 -10.21
N MET A 101 -3.46 -0.58 -9.73
CA MET A 101 -3.44 -0.97 -8.31
C MET A 101 -2.05 -1.44 -7.88
N GLY A 102 -1.39 -2.25 -8.71
CA GLY A 102 -0.02 -2.71 -8.45
C GLY A 102 1.02 -1.59 -8.47
N MET A 103 0.91 -0.66 -9.43
CA MET A 103 1.74 0.54 -9.48
C MET A 103 1.61 1.34 -8.18
N GLY A 104 0.36 1.52 -7.73
CA GLY A 104 0.05 2.18 -6.46
C GLY A 104 0.70 1.49 -5.26
N PHE A 105 0.57 0.17 -5.09
CA PHE A 105 1.22 -0.54 -3.98
C PHE A 105 2.74 -0.40 -3.96
N THR A 106 3.38 -0.49 -5.12
CA THR A 106 4.83 -0.30 -5.24
C THR A 106 5.23 1.13 -4.89
N ALA A 107 4.46 2.11 -5.37
CA ALA A 107 4.65 3.53 -5.10
C ALA A 107 4.49 3.86 -3.60
N THR A 108 3.47 3.31 -2.94
CA THR A 108 3.18 3.51 -1.51
C THR A 108 4.33 3.04 -0.63
N ARG A 109 4.91 1.86 -0.92
CA ARG A 109 6.03 1.31 -0.14
C ARG A 109 7.23 2.24 -0.11
N ILE A 110 7.58 2.83 -1.25
CA ILE A 110 8.70 3.76 -1.38
C ILE A 110 8.39 5.06 -0.65
N ALA A 111 7.17 5.60 -0.80
CA ALA A 111 6.77 6.83 -0.13
C ALA A 111 6.79 6.69 1.39
N VAL A 112 6.27 5.58 1.93
CA VAL A 112 6.29 5.29 3.38
C VAL A 112 7.72 5.13 3.89
N LEU A 113 8.59 4.42 3.17
CA LEU A 113 10.01 4.31 3.54
C LEU A 113 10.72 5.66 3.52
N ALA A 114 10.44 6.52 2.53
CA ALA A 114 11.00 7.86 2.45
C ALA A 114 10.54 8.75 3.62
N ILE A 115 9.25 8.67 3.98
CA ILE A 115 8.70 9.35 5.16
C ILE A 115 9.39 8.86 6.43
N ALA A 116 9.47 7.55 6.62
CA ALA A 116 10.09 6.94 7.81
C ALA A 116 11.57 7.33 7.92
N ALA A 117 12.31 7.31 6.81
CA ALA A 117 13.71 7.72 6.76
C ALA A 117 13.90 9.22 7.04
N ASP A 118 13.03 10.09 6.51
CA ASP A 118 13.07 11.54 6.78
C ASP A 118 12.85 11.84 8.27
N ARG A 119 11.85 11.20 8.88
CA ARG A 119 11.58 11.33 10.31
C ARG A 119 12.72 10.76 11.14
N CYS A 120 13.31 9.63 10.73
CA CYS A 120 14.48 9.04 11.39
C CYS A 120 15.66 10.03 11.41
N TYR A 121 15.95 10.64 10.26
CA TYR A 121 17.01 11.62 10.13
C TYR A 121 16.77 12.87 10.99
N MET A 122 15.51 13.32 11.09
CA MET A 122 15.11 14.44 11.96
C MET A 122 15.38 14.17 13.43
N VAL A 123 15.10 12.95 13.91
CA VAL A 123 15.29 12.57 15.32
C VAL A 123 16.75 12.32 15.66
N ILE A 124 17.50 11.63 14.78
CA ILE A 124 18.92 11.30 15.03
C ILE A 124 19.80 12.56 14.96
N ASN A 125 19.55 13.45 14.01
CA ASN A 125 20.41 14.62 13.75
C ASN A 125 19.62 15.94 13.74
N PRO A 126 19.03 16.38 14.87
CA PRO A 126 18.15 17.55 14.90
C PRO A 126 18.86 18.85 14.52
N LEU A 127 20.16 18.99 14.83
CA LEU A 127 20.95 20.19 14.52
C LEU A 127 21.31 20.32 13.03
N LYS A 128 21.42 19.19 12.32
CA LYS A 128 21.75 19.16 10.89
C LYS A 128 20.51 19.09 10.00
N TYR A 129 19.36 18.73 10.56
CA TYR A 129 18.11 18.61 9.83
C TYR A 129 17.67 19.97 9.28
N LYS A 130 17.50 20.05 7.96
CA LYS A 130 16.95 21.23 7.30
C LYS A 130 15.45 21.04 7.14
N TRP A 131 14.67 21.90 7.77
CA TRP A 131 13.20 21.93 7.64
C TRP A 131 12.70 22.34 6.25
N LYS A 132 13.60 22.83 5.38
CA LYS A 132 13.31 23.17 3.99
C LYS A 132 13.46 21.96 3.08
N ALA A 133 12.57 21.85 2.10
CA ALA A 133 12.60 20.79 1.09
C ALA A 133 13.94 20.70 0.35
N ASN A 134 14.59 19.52 0.42
CA ASN A 134 15.71 19.20 -0.44
C ASN A 134 15.19 18.56 -1.74
N LEU A 135 14.98 19.40 -2.75
CA LEU A 135 14.43 18.96 -4.05
C LEU A 135 15.27 17.85 -4.71
N LYS A 136 16.59 17.82 -4.51
CA LYS A 136 17.44 16.76 -5.07
C LYS A 136 17.07 15.39 -4.49
N LEU A 137 16.88 15.31 -3.17
CA LEU A 137 16.49 14.06 -2.51
C LEU A 137 15.09 13.63 -2.92
N ILE A 138 14.14 14.58 -3.00
CA ILE A 138 12.77 14.31 -3.47
C ILE A 138 12.79 13.76 -4.90
N LEU A 139 13.59 14.34 -5.80
CA LEU A 139 13.74 13.86 -7.17
C LEU A 139 14.35 12.46 -7.25
N ILE A 140 15.32 12.13 -6.38
CA ILE A 140 15.89 10.78 -6.30
C ILE A 140 14.81 9.79 -5.88
N VAL A 141 14.04 10.08 -4.81
CA VAL A 141 12.95 9.22 -4.34
C VAL A 141 11.90 9.03 -5.43
N PHE A 142 11.49 10.10 -6.11
CA PHE A 142 10.57 10.05 -7.23
C PHE A 142 11.10 9.16 -8.37
N THR A 143 12.38 9.30 -8.72
CA THR A 143 13.01 8.48 -9.77
C THR A 143 13.02 7.00 -9.40
N ILE A 144 13.38 6.66 -8.15
CA ILE A 144 13.32 5.28 -7.64
C ILE A 144 11.89 4.74 -7.71
N GLN A 145 10.90 5.58 -7.43
CA GLN A 145 9.47 5.24 -7.52
C GLN A 145 9.07 4.88 -8.95
N ILE A 146 9.40 5.72 -9.94
CA ILE A 146 9.10 5.47 -11.34
C ILE A 146 9.80 4.19 -11.85
N ILE A 147 11.08 4.00 -11.51
CA ILE A 147 11.83 2.79 -11.91
C ILE A 147 11.20 1.53 -11.29
N SER A 148 10.82 1.59 -10.02
CA SER A 148 10.21 0.44 -9.33
C SER A 148 8.83 0.11 -9.90
N ILE A 149 8.03 1.12 -10.24
CA ILE A 149 6.74 0.96 -10.92
C ILE A 149 6.93 0.30 -12.29
N ALA A 150 7.91 0.77 -13.06
CA ALA A 150 8.21 0.22 -14.37
C ALA A 150 8.66 -1.25 -14.26
N ALA A 151 9.54 -1.57 -13.31
CA ALA A 151 9.98 -2.94 -13.04
C ALA A 151 8.82 -3.85 -12.64
N ASP A 152 7.99 -3.42 -11.69
CA ASP A 152 6.81 -4.19 -11.23
C ASP A 152 5.83 -4.45 -12.39
N THR A 153 5.54 -3.44 -13.21
CA THR A 153 4.67 -3.56 -14.38
C THR A 153 5.26 -4.53 -15.41
N PHE A 154 6.57 -4.43 -15.67
CA PHE A 154 7.26 -5.33 -16.60
C PHE A 154 7.16 -6.79 -16.14
N THR A 155 7.41 -7.08 -14.85
CA THR A 155 7.35 -8.46 -14.33
C THR A 155 5.97 -9.11 -14.46
N LYS A 156 4.90 -8.32 -14.55
CA LYS A 156 3.52 -8.80 -14.69
C LYS A 156 3.16 -9.22 -16.11
N VAL A 157 3.78 -8.58 -17.10
CA VAL A 157 3.54 -8.82 -18.53
C VAL A 157 4.55 -9.82 -19.10
N TYR A 158 5.79 -9.80 -18.60
CA TYR A 158 6.89 -10.59 -19.15
C TYR A 158 6.64 -12.10 -19.02
N GLY A 159 6.56 -12.79 -20.16
CA GLY A 159 6.29 -14.23 -20.21
C GLY A 159 4.83 -14.61 -19.91
N GLY A 160 3.91 -13.65 -19.93
CA GLY A 160 2.47 -13.91 -19.88
C GLY A 160 1.95 -14.36 -21.26
N ASP A 161 1.09 -15.38 -21.27
CA ASP A 161 0.38 -15.84 -22.46
C ASP A 161 -1.00 -15.19 -22.57
N ASN A 162 -1.39 -14.79 -23.77
CA ASN A 162 -2.69 -14.13 -24.01
C ASN A 162 -3.83 -15.13 -24.30
N ILE A 163 -3.48 -16.42 -24.40
CA ILE A 163 -4.34 -17.44 -24.99
C ILE A 163 -5.07 -18.24 -23.90
N THR A 164 -4.50 -18.38 -22.69
CA THR A 164 -5.14 -19.13 -21.60
C THR A 164 -6.22 -18.29 -20.93
N PRO A 165 -7.50 -18.72 -20.99
CA PRO A 165 -8.55 -18.05 -20.25
C PRO A 165 -8.43 -18.38 -18.76
N ILE A 166 -8.65 -17.37 -17.93
CA ILE A 166 -8.63 -17.51 -16.47
C ILE A 166 -10.03 -17.39 -15.89
N THR A 167 -10.31 -18.12 -14.81
CA THR A 167 -11.62 -18.14 -14.15
C THR A 167 -11.82 -17.01 -13.14
N MET A 168 -10.80 -16.20 -12.89
CA MET A 168 -10.86 -15.06 -11.97
C MET A 168 -9.96 -13.92 -12.46
N CYS A 169 -10.43 -12.68 -12.35
CA CYS A 169 -9.69 -11.50 -12.78
C CYS A 169 -8.92 -10.85 -11.61
N SER A 170 -7.98 -11.60 -11.03
CA SER A 170 -7.17 -11.18 -9.88
C SER A 170 -5.69 -11.07 -10.25
N MET A 171 -4.95 -10.15 -9.62
CA MET A 171 -3.50 -9.97 -9.86
C MET A 171 -2.72 -11.27 -9.75
N GLY A 172 -2.92 -12.04 -8.67
CA GLY A 172 -2.15 -13.27 -8.45
C GLY A 172 -2.45 -14.38 -9.45
N ALA A 173 -3.63 -14.38 -10.07
CA ALA A 173 -4.02 -15.38 -11.06
C ALA A 173 -3.65 -14.97 -12.49
N ALA A 174 -3.67 -13.66 -12.79
CA ALA A 174 -3.41 -13.14 -14.13
C ALA A 174 -1.93 -12.81 -14.37
N SER A 175 -1.15 -12.48 -13.32
CA SER A 175 0.25 -12.07 -13.47
C SER A 175 1.15 -13.19 -13.96
N ALA A 176 2.20 -12.86 -14.73
CA ALA A 176 3.23 -13.82 -15.11
C ALA A 176 3.99 -14.40 -13.89
N PRO A 177 4.63 -15.58 -14.01
CA PRO A 177 5.32 -16.25 -12.90
C PRO A 177 6.40 -15.39 -12.24
N MET A 178 7.05 -14.51 -13.01
CA MET A 178 8.10 -13.62 -12.51
C MET A 178 7.56 -12.56 -11.54
N SER A 179 6.27 -12.22 -11.62
CA SER A 179 5.63 -11.23 -10.75
C SER A 179 5.50 -11.70 -9.31
N SER A 180 5.25 -13.00 -9.06
CA SER A 180 5.11 -13.51 -7.69
C SER A 180 6.44 -13.46 -6.94
N TRP A 181 7.53 -13.90 -7.58
CA TRP A 181 8.88 -13.84 -7.02
C TRP A 181 9.31 -12.40 -6.75
N PHE A 182 9.18 -11.51 -7.75
CA PHE A 182 9.56 -10.11 -7.61
C PHE A 182 8.73 -9.40 -6.53
N GLY A 183 7.40 -9.60 -6.55
CA GLY A 183 6.49 -9.00 -5.58
C GLY A 183 6.79 -9.45 -4.14
N GLN A 184 7.10 -10.73 -3.93
CA GLN A 184 7.46 -11.26 -2.62
C GLN A 184 8.82 -10.78 -2.14
N PHE A 185 9.85 -10.86 -2.99
CA PHE A 185 11.20 -10.35 -2.67
C PHE A 185 11.14 -8.87 -2.30
N TYR A 186 10.55 -8.06 -3.18
CA TYR A 186 10.44 -6.62 -3.00
C TYR A 186 9.67 -6.25 -1.72
N SER A 187 8.55 -6.93 -1.47
CA SER A 187 7.76 -6.66 -0.26
C SER A 187 8.49 -7.06 1.02
N ASN A 188 9.20 -8.19 1.03
CA ASN A 188 10.00 -8.62 2.17
C ASN A 188 11.17 -7.66 2.43
N SER A 189 11.83 -7.18 1.38
CA SER A 189 12.90 -6.17 1.50
C SER A 189 12.38 -4.86 2.09
N CYS A 190 11.23 -4.36 1.62
CA CYS A 190 10.62 -3.16 2.19
C CYS A 190 10.22 -3.35 3.65
N LEU A 191 9.65 -4.50 4.01
CA LEU A 191 9.28 -4.84 5.39
C LEU A 191 10.52 -4.87 6.30
N ALA A 192 11.60 -5.53 5.85
CA ALA A 192 12.85 -5.60 6.59
C ALA A 192 13.45 -4.20 6.82
N LEU A 193 13.48 -3.34 5.79
CA LEU A 193 13.92 -1.96 5.93
C LEU A 193 13.06 -1.16 6.91
N LEU A 194 11.74 -1.39 6.90
CA LEU A 194 10.82 -0.73 7.80
C LEU A 194 11.07 -1.13 9.27
N PHE A 195 11.33 -2.42 9.53
CA PHE A 195 11.74 -2.89 10.86
C PHE A 195 13.10 -2.33 11.30
N LEU A 196 14.06 -2.23 10.38
CA LEU A 196 15.37 -1.61 10.65
C LEU A 196 15.24 -0.14 11.03
N ILE A 197 14.23 0.58 10.54
CA ILE A 197 13.93 1.96 10.94
C ILE A 197 13.11 2.00 12.25
N TYR A 198 12.19 1.06 12.44
CA TYR A 198 11.31 0.99 13.61
C TYR A 198 12.06 0.77 14.92
N ILE A 199 13.03 -0.16 14.95
CA ILE A 199 13.77 -0.52 16.17
C ILE A 199 14.53 0.69 16.76
N PRO A 200 15.32 1.46 15.99
CA PRO A 200 15.94 2.69 16.47
C PRO A 200 14.92 3.70 17.01
N PHE A 201 13.77 3.85 16.35
CA PHE A 201 12.69 4.75 16.78
C PHE A 201 12.12 4.36 18.14
N LEU A 202 11.86 3.07 18.36
CA LEU A 202 11.38 2.55 19.63
C LEU A 202 12.41 2.78 20.75
N ILE A 203 13.69 2.53 20.48
CA ILE A 203 14.78 2.77 21.44
C ILE A 203 14.87 4.27 21.79
N LEU A 204 14.83 5.14 20.78
CA LEU A 204 14.83 6.59 20.96
C LEU A 204 13.63 7.06 21.78
N TYR A 205 12.43 6.55 21.48
CA TYR A 205 11.22 6.85 22.24
C TYR A 205 11.34 6.46 23.71
N LEU A 206 11.78 5.22 24.01
CA LEU A 206 11.97 4.75 25.37
C LEU A 206 13.00 5.60 26.13
N LYS A 207 14.08 6.01 25.46
CA LYS A 207 15.10 6.88 26.04
C LYS A 207 14.58 8.28 26.34
N ILE A 208 13.84 8.89 25.41
CA ILE A 208 13.25 10.22 25.59
C ILE A 208 12.19 10.19 26.69
N ASN A 209 11.32 9.18 26.72
CA ASN A 209 10.27 9.04 27.72
C ASN A 209 10.86 8.85 29.13
N SER A 210 11.92 8.06 29.26
CA SER A 210 12.66 7.88 30.52
C SER A 210 13.29 9.19 31.02
N SER A 211 13.83 10.00 30.09
CA SER A 211 14.46 11.30 30.42
C SER A 211 13.47 12.44 30.70
N GLN A 212 12.22 12.35 30.28
CA GLN A 212 11.20 13.37 30.59
C GLN A 212 10.68 13.28 32.02
N ASN A 213 10.73 12.10 32.63
CA ASN A 213 10.38 11.92 34.05
C ASN A 213 11.33 12.67 34.99
N THR A 214 12.46 13.20 34.50
CA THR A 214 13.48 13.91 35.29
C THR A 214 13.67 15.39 34.93
N LEU A 215 13.15 15.89 33.80
CA LEU A 215 13.42 17.26 33.34
C LEU A 215 12.15 17.99 32.86
N SER A 216 11.87 19.10 33.53
CA SER A 216 10.78 20.04 33.24
C SER A 216 10.86 20.61 31.81
N THR A 217 10.03 20.03 30.95
CA THR A 217 9.36 20.53 29.73
C THR A 217 9.89 21.83 29.08
N SER A 218 10.70 21.69 28.03
CA SER A 218 10.78 22.68 26.96
C SER A 218 9.85 22.27 25.80
N ASN A 219 9.18 23.24 25.17
CA ASN A 219 8.25 23.01 24.04
C ASN A 219 8.88 22.22 22.88
N HIS A 220 10.21 22.26 22.75
CA HIS A 220 10.94 21.53 21.71
C HIS A 220 10.92 20.02 21.93
N TRP A 221 11.14 19.55 23.16
CA TRP A 221 11.16 18.12 23.48
C TRP A 221 9.79 17.46 23.36
N ARG A 222 8.73 18.20 23.74
CA ARG A 222 7.35 17.74 23.57
C ARG A 222 6.99 17.51 22.09
N ARG A 223 7.38 18.44 21.23
CA ARG A 223 7.14 18.35 19.77
C ARG A 223 7.92 17.20 19.13
N GLN A 224 9.14 16.91 19.59
CA GLN A 224 9.91 15.75 19.12
C GLN A 224 9.27 14.43 19.55
N LEU A 225 8.72 14.37 20.78
CA LEU A 225 8.05 13.19 21.30
C LEU A 225 6.74 12.91 20.54
N GLU A 226 5.93 13.94 20.26
CA GLU A 226 4.72 13.81 19.44
C GLU A 226 5.02 13.27 18.03
N VAL A 227 6.06 13.78 17.36
CA VAL A 227 6.48 13.29 16.04
C VAL A 227 7.00 11.83 16.13
N THR A 228 7.70 11.49 17.20
CA THR A 228 8.23 10.14 17.41
C THR A 228 7.10 9.14 17.66
N VAL A 229 6.13 9.48 18.50
CA VAL A 229 4.96 8.64 18.82
C VAL A 229 4.08 8.43 17.60
N THR A 230 3.76 9.49 16.87
CA THR A 230 2.96 9.40 15.63
C THR A 230 3.66 8.53 14.58
N THR A 231 4.98 8.70 14.40
CA THR A 231 5.76 7.87 13.47
C THR A 231 5.77 6.40 13.89
N ILE A 232 5.95 6.09 15.19
CA ILE A 232 5.87 4.73 15.71
C ILE A 232 4.49 4.12 15.47
N TRP A 233 3.41 4.88 15.73
CA TRP A 233 2.05 4.42 15.47
C TRP A 233 1.80 4.13 14.00
N ILE A 234 2.27 5.00 13.09
CA ILE A 234 2.15 4.79 11.64
C ILE A 234 2.90 3.53 11.22
N LEU A 235 4.13 3.34 11.71
CA LEU A 235 4.94 2.16 11.41
C LEU A 235 4.33 0.88 12.00
N PHE A 236 3.77 0.96 13.21
CA PHE A 236 3.07 -0.16 13.83
C PHE A 236 1.80 -0.55 13.08
N LEU A 237 0.96 0.42 12.72
CA LEU A 237 -0.24 0.18 11.90
C LEU A 237 0.14 -0.40 10.55
N TYR A 238 1.15 0.16 9.89
CA TYR A 238 1.63 -0.34 8.61
C TYR A 238 2.19 -1.76 8.74
N GLY A 239 3.00 -2.03 9.77
CA GLY A 239 3.56 -3.35 10.06
C GLY A 239 2.51 -4.38 10.47
N PHE A 240 1.48 -4.00 11.21
CA PHE A 240 0.36 -4.87 11.59
C PHE A 240 -0.51 -5.22 10.37
N LEU A 241 -0.84 -4.23 9.54
CA LEU A 241 -1.65 -4.43 8.35
C LEU A 241 -0.92 -5.24 7.28
N TRP A 242 0.34 -4.90 6.99
CA TRP A 242 1.11 -5.63 5.99
C TRP A 242 1.67 -6.94 6.55
N GLY A 243 2.28 -6.93 7.73
CA GLY A 243 2.83 -8.12 8.38
C GLY A 243 1.75 -9.14 8.75
N GLY A 244 0.56 -8.69 9.15
CA GLY A 244 -0.60 -9.56 9.35
C GLY A 244 -1.03 -10.25 8.05
N SER A 245 -1.07 -9.50 6.93
CA SER A 245 -1.42 -10.09 5.63
C SER A 245 -0.40 -11.13 5.14
N PHE A 246 0.90 -10.84 5.27
CA PHE A 246 1.97 -11.77 4.87
C PHE A 246 2.08 -12.97 5.81
N GLY A 247 1.98 -12.76 7.13
CA GLY A 247 1.99 -13.84 8.11
C GLY A 247 0.82 -14.79 7.90
N ALA A 248 -0.35 -14.26 7.54
CA ALA A 248 -1.53 -15.06 7.31
C ALA A 248 -1.48 -15.80 5.94
N ILE A 249 -0.83 -15.24 4.90
CA ILE A 249 -0.48 -15.98 3.66
C ILE A 249 0.54 -17.08 3.95
N PHE A 250 1.57 -16.79 4.75
CA PHE A 250 2.61 -17.75 5.12
C PHE A 250 2.02 -18.91 5.93
N TYR A 251 1.14 -18.60 6.88
CA TYR A 251 0.39 -19.59 7.67
C TYR A 251 -0.56 -20.45 6.80
N ALA A 252 -1.22 -19.84 5.81
CA ALA A 252 -2.08 -20.55 4.86
C ALA A 252 -1.30 -21.56 4.00
N ASN A 253 -0.08 -21.19 3.59
CA ASN A 253 0.82 -22.09 2.86
C ASN A 253 1.41 -23.18 3.75
N TYR A 254 1.55 -22.93 5.07
CA TYR A 254 2.05 -23.90 6.03
C TYR A 254 1.00 -24.94 6.44
N THR A 255 -0.29 -24.60 6.39
CA THR A 255 -1.38 -25.45 6.90
C THR A 255 -2.10 -26.28 5.83
N ASP A 256 -1.59 -26.33 4.59
CA ASP A 256 -2.22 -26.99 3.43
C ASP A 256 -3.71 -26.63 3.21
N ASN A 257 -4.17 -25.53 3.80
CA ASN A 257 -5.50 -24.95 3.64
C ASN A 257 -5.44 -23.56 2.96
N PRO A 258 -4.80 -23.44 1.78
CA PRO A 258 -4.58 -22.14 1.12
C PRO A 258 -5.88 -21.46 0.67
N LYS A 259 -7.00 -22.20 0.59
CA LYS A 259 -8.24 -21.75 -0.07
C LYS A 259 -9.19 -20.95 0.82
N LEU A 260 -9.24 -21.23 2.13
CA LEU A 260 -10.15 -20.54 3.07
C LEU A 260 -9.54 -19.25 3.61
N VAL A 261 -8.23 -19.26 3.82
CA VAL A 261 -7.47 -18.21 4.50
C VAL A 261 -7.10 -17.08 3.52
N SER A 262 -6.68 -17.40 2.30
CA SER A 262 -6.35 -16.42 1.24
C SER A 262 -7.53 -15.51 0.86
N GLY A 263 -8.75 -16.06 0.75
CA GLY A 263 -9.96 -15.29 0.41
C GLY A 263 -10.40 -14.33 1.52
N TYR A 264 -10.37 -14.77 2.78
CA TYR A 264 -10.74 -13.96 3.95
C TYR A 264 -9.73 -12.85 4.24
N ILE A 265 -8.43 -13.12 4.03
CA ILE A 265 -7.36 -12.13 4.18
C ILE A 265 -7.42 -11.11 3.04
N THR A 266 -7.56 -11.52 1.79
CA THR A 266 -7.65 -10.54 0.68
C THR A 266 -8.90 -9.64 0.82
N TYR A 267 -9.96 -10.16 1.46
CA TYR A 267 -11.21 -9.45 1.74
C TYR A 267 -11.11 -8.42 2.89
N ILE A 268 -10.69 -8.84 4.09
CA ILE A 268 -10.54 -7.93 5.23
C ILE A 268 -9.48 -6.86 4.91
N PHE A 269 -8.41 -7.23 4.22
CA PHE A 269 -7.27 -6.35 4.02
C PHE A 269 -7.44 -5.38 2.84
N GLY A 270 -8.08 -5.75 1.73
CA GLY A 270 -8.39 -4.77 0.67
C GLY A 270 -9.33 -3.65 1.15
N PHE A 271 -10.19 -3.96 2.12
CA PHE A 271 -11.10 -2.99 2.75
C PHE A 271 -10.40 -2.17 3.86
N TYR A 272 -9.64 -2.81 4.75
CA TYR A 272 -8.88 -2.12 5.80
C TYR A 272 -7.72 -1.27 5.27
N GLN A 273 -7.09 -1.67 4.15
CA GLN A 273 -5.97 -0.96 3.54
C GLN A 273 -6.43 0.36 2.91
N GLN A 274 -7.66 0.45 2.38
CA GLN A 274 -8.27 1.73 1.98
C GLN A 274 -8.66 2.59 3.19
N CYS A 275 -9.24 2.01 4.24
CA CYS A 275 -9.66 2.76 5.44
C CYS A 275 -8.50 3.29 6.29
N VAL A 276 -7.39 2.55 6.41
CA VAL A 276 -6.25 2.96 7.24
C VAL A 276 -5.27 3.86 6.49
N HIS A 277 -5.11 3.73 5.17
CA HIS A 277 -4.41 4.76 4.39
C HIS A 277 -5.08 6.12 4.55
N GLN A 278 -6.42 6.16 4.56
CA GLN A 278 -7.17 7.38 4.88
C GLN A 278 -6.93 7.89 6.30
N GLN A 279 -6.86 7.01 7.31
CA GLN A 279 -6.57 7.44 8.68
C GLN A 279 -5.14 7.95 8.85
N VAL A 280 -4.13 7.32 8.22
CA VAL A 280 -2.75 7.81 8.25
C VAL A 280 -2.65 9.18 7.56
N SER A 281 -3.39 9.42 6.47
CA SER A 281 -3.47 10.74 5.83
C SER A 281 -4.28 11.78 6.63
N LEU A 282 -5.16 11.36 7.54
CA LEU A 282 -5.99 12.24 8.39
C LEU A 282 -5.34 12.55 9.75
N PHE A 283 -4.44 11.69 10.24
CA PHE A 283 -3.71 11.85 11.51
C PHE A 283 -2.36 12.57 11.36
N ILE A 284 -2.02 13.02 10.14
CA ILE A 284 -0.78 13.70 9.75
C ILE A 284 -1.09 15.11 9.24
#